data_AF-A0A2W5SQE9-F1
#
_entry.id   AF-A0A2W5SQE9-F1
#
_cell.length_a   1.000
_cell.length_b   1.000
_cell.length_c   1.000
_cell.angle_alpha   90.00
_cell.angle_beta   90.00
_cell.angle_gamma   90.00
#
_symmetry.space_group_name_H-M   'P 1'
#
loop_
_entity.id
_entity.type
_entity.pdbx_description
1 polymer ?
#
loop_
_entity_poly.entity_id
_entity_poly.type
_entity_poly.pdbx_seq_one_letter_code
_entity_poly.pdbx_strand_id
1 'polypeptide(L)'
;MAVKKLADLLKEGVEGRHVLVRADLNVPLKDKVITDPGRIDASLPTIKALTEAGARVIVAAHLGRPKSPQDTQFSLAPVAEALSQRLDQYVALASDVSGEDAHERANGLNDGDVLLLENVRFDPREKSKDDAEREELASELAALTDDNGAFVSDGFGVVHRKQASVYDVAKKLPAYVGYLVEKELEQLSKCTDDPQHPYAVCLGGSKVSDKLGVIKALAPKVDTLIIGGGMCYTFLKAKGYGVGDSLLEES
;
A
#
# COMPACT_ATOMS: atom_id res chain seq x y z
N MET A 1 -12.62 14.03 -7.30
CA MET A 1 -13.32 13.91 -6.00
C MET A 1 -12.28 14.15 -4.92
N ALA A 2 -12.61 14.93 -3.89
CA ALA A 2 -11.73 15.07 -2.74
C ALA A 2 -11.60 13.69 -2.06
N VAL A 3 -10.37 13.27 -1.79
CA VAL A 3 -10.07 12.02 -1.10
C VAL A 3 -10.44 12.22 0.38
N LYS A 4 -11.31 11.37 0.93
CA LYS A 4 -11.64 11.40 2.36
C LYS A 4 -10.43 10.96 3.18
N LYS A 5 -10.08 11.71 4.21
CA LYS A 5 -8.88 11.48 5.05
C LYS A 5 -9.24 10.71 6.31
N LEU A 6 -8.25 10.08 6.94
CA LEU A 6 -8.42 9.42 8.24
C LEU A 6 -9.02 10.36 9.29
N ALA A 7 -8.65 11.65 9.28
CA ALA A 7 -9.21 12.66 10.18
C ALA A 7 -10.73 12.82 10.02
N ASP A 8 -11.26 12.67 8.81
CA ASP A 8 -12.71 12.73 8.56
C ASP A 8 -13.40 11.51 9.22
N LEU A 9 -12.83 10.31 9.07
CA LEU A 9 -13.34 9.09 9.70
C LEU A 9 -13.31 9.19 11.23
N LEU A 10 -12.20 9.66 11.81
CA LEU A 10 -12.09 9.83 13.26
C LEU A 10 -13.12 10.84 13.79
N LYS A 11 -13.40 11.90 13.02
CA LYS A 11 -14.42 12.89 13.36
C LYS A 11 -15.85 12.35 13.27
N GLU A 12 -16.11 11.42 12.36
CA GLU A 12 -17.39 10.69 12.28
C GLU A 12 -17.60 9.75 13.48
N GLY A 13 -16.53 9.37 14.18
CA GLY A 13 -16.53 8.47 15.33
C GLY A 13 -16.29 7.02 14.90
N VAL A 14 -15.32 6.36 15.54
CA VAL A 14 -14.89 4.97 15.24
C VAL A 14 -14.96 4.01 16.41
N GLU A 15 -15.36 4.47 17.59
CA GLU A 15 -15.48 3.65 18.79
C GLU A 15 -16.44 2.47 18.54
N GLY A 16 -15.97 1.26 18.80
CA GLY A 16 -16.71 0.01 18.59
C GLY A 16 -16.92 -0.39 17.12
N ARG A 17 -16.43 0.39 16.16
CA ARG A 17 -16.56 0.10 14.72
C ARG A 17 -15.40 -0.76 14.23
N HIS A 18 -15.67 -1.70 13.35
CA HIS A 18 -14.62 -2.40 12.61
C HIS A 18 -14.07 -1.52 11.49
N VAL A 19 -12.74 -1.39 11.46
CA VAL A 19 -12.04 -0.64 10.42
C VAL A 19 -11.03 -1.55 9.75
N LEU A 20 -11.27 -1.82 8.46
CA LEU A 20 -10.36 -2.59 7.61
C LEU A 20 -9.26 -1.67 7.08
N VAL A 21 -8.01 -1.91 7.48
CA VAL A 21 -6.84 -1.14 7.08
C VAL A 21 -6.01 -1.95 6.09
N ARG A 22 -5.87 -1.44 4.85
CA ARG A 22 -4.93 -2.01 3.88
C ARG A 22 -3.54 -1.36 4.02
N ALA A 23 -2.66 -2.01 4.78
CA ALA A 23 -1.31 -1.52 5.06
C ALA A 23 -0.23 -2.11 4.14
N ASP A 24 0.82 -1.36 3.85
CA ASP A 24 1.99 -1.87 3.12
C ASP A 24 3.01 -2.50 4.08
N LEU A 25 2.78 -3.75 4.48
CA LEU A 25 3.67 -4.50 5.39
C LEU A 25 4.61 -5.46 4.65
N ASN A 26 4.91 -5.20 3.37
CA ASN A 26 5.80 -6.04 2.57
C ASN A 26 7.27 -5.80 2.92
N VAL A 27 7.70 -6.29 4.08
CA VAL A 27 9.05 -6.14 4.63
C VAL A 27 10.02 -7.20 4.09
N PRO A 28 11.31 -6.88 3.94
CA PRO A 28 12.32 -7.88 3.64
C PRO A 28 12.54 -8.81 4.85
N LEU A 29 12.55 -10.12 4.57
CA LEU A 29 12.82 -11.16 5.54
C LEU A 29 14.14 -11.87 5.22
N LYS A 30 14.89 -12.21 6.26
CA LYS A 30 16.00 -13.17 6.22
C LYS A 30 15.77 -14.20 7.31
N ASP A 31 15.63 -15.47 6.94
CA ASP A 31 15.36 -16.56 7.89
C ASP A 31 14.15 -16.28 8.82
N LYS A 32 13.08 -15.72 8.25
CA LYS A 32 11.85 -15.23 8.94
C LYS A 32 12.05 -14.05 9.88
N VAL A 33 13.25 -13.47 9.95
CA VAL A 33 13.54 -12.25 10.71
C VAL A 33 13.40 -11.03 9.80
N ILE A 34 12.72 -10.01 10.28
CA ILE A 34 12.57 -8.73 9.58
C ILE A 34 13.91 -7.98 9.60
N THR A 35 14.46 -7.68 8.42
CA THR A 35 15.74 -6.96 8.33
C THR A 35 15.58 -5.45 8.21
N ASP A 36 14.41 -4.98 7.76
CA ASP A 36 14.06 -3.56 7.68
C ASP A 36 12.58 -3.38 8.05
N PRO A 37 12.29 -2.80 9.22
CA PRO A 37 10.94 -2.59 9.70
C PRO A 37 10.27 -1.32 9.18
N GLY A 38 10.93 -0.51 8.34
CA GLY A 38 10.46 0.85 8.00
C GLY A 38 9.03 0.91 7.44
N ARG A 39 8.59 -0.14 6.74
CA ARG A 39 7.21 -0.28 6.24
C ARG A 39 6.16 -0.49 7.34
N ILE A 40 6.52 -1.25 8.37
CA ILE A 40 5.68 -1.44 9.55
C ILE A 40 5.57 -0.11 10.29
N ASP A 41 6.73 0.52 10.56
CA ASP A 41 6.80 1.79 11.29
C ASP A 41 6.01 2.90 10.59
N ALA A 42 5.98 2.91 9.25
CA ALA A 42 5.22 3.88 8.47
C ALA A 42 3.70 3.69 8.57
N SER A 43 3.21 2.47 8.85
CA SER A 43 1.76 2.18 9.00
C SER A 43 1.26 2.34 10.45
N LEU A 44 2.18 2.34 11.43
CA LEU A 44 1.82 2.45 12.85
C LEU A 44 0.98 3.69 13.19
N PRO A 45 1.25 4.91 12.67
CA PRO A 45 0.47 6.09 13.06
C PRO A 45 -1.02 5.94 12.75
N THR A 46 -1.36 5.33 11.61
CA THR A 46 -2.76 5.07 11.21
C THR A 46 -3.41 4.05 12.14
N ILE A 47 -2.72 2.93 12.40
CA ILE A 47 -3.24 1.86 13.27
C ILE A 47 -3.45 2.40 14.69
N LYS A 48 -2.46 3.10 15.26
CA LYS A 48 -2.53 3.69 16.61
C LYS A 48 -3.69 4.67 16.74
N ALA A 49 -3.85 5.58 15.79
CA ALA A 49 -4.93 6.57 15.85
C ALA A 49 -6.33 5.91 15.84
N LEU A 50 -6.50 4.80 15.11
CA LEU A 50 -7.75 4.05 15.09
C LEU A 50 -7.97 3.30 16.42
N THR A 51 -6.95 2.59 16.92
CA THR A 51 -7.07 1.83 18.18
C THR A 51 -7.28 2.75 19.38
N GLU A 52 -6.56 3.88 19.45
CA GLU A 52 -6.72 4.88 20.52
C GLU A 52 -8.10 5.56 20.49
N ALA A 53 -8.75 5.61 19.33
CA ALA A 53 -10.12 6.09 19.17
C ALA A 53 -11.19 4.98 19.39
N GLY A 54 -10.79 3.79 19.84
CA GLY A 54 -11.68 2.68 20.18
C GLY A 54 -12.15 1.85 18.98
N ALA A 55 -11.52 1.97 17.81
CA ALA A 55 -11.85 1.12 16.66
C ALA A 55 -11.38 -0.32 16.87
N ARG A 56 -12.10 -1.27 16.28
CA ARG A 56 -11.68 -2.67 16.14
C ARG A 56 -10.95 -2.81 14.82
N VAL A 57 -9.62 -2.87 14.86
CA VAL A 57 -8.81 -2.72 13.64
C VAL A 57 -8.52 -4.08 13.02
N ILE A 58 -8.87 -4.23 11.74
CA ILE A 58 -8.53 -5.41 10.94
C ILE A 58 -7.50 -4.98 9.90
N VAL A 59 -6.29 -5.52 9.96
CA VAL A 59 -5.20 -5.17 9.05
C VAL A 59 -5.08 -6.22 7.96
N ALA A 60 -5.14 -5.78 6.70
CA ALA A 60 -4.87 -6.59 5.53
C ALA A 60 -3.53 -6.17 4.91
N ALA A 61 -2.64 -7.14 4.71
CA ALA A 61 -1.34 -6.89 4.10
C ALA A 61 -0.92 -8.01 3.15
N HIS A 62 0.08 -7.71 2.32
CA HIS A 62 0.73 -8.75 1.52
C HIS A 62 2.21 -8.83 1.88
N LEU A 63 2.78 -10.02 1.72
CA LEU A 63 4.21 -10.25 1.86
C LEU A 63 4.74 -11.04 0.67
N GLY A 64 5.79 -10.54 0.04
CA GLY A 64 6.43 -11.19 -1.10
C GLY A 64 5.46 -11.53 -2.24
N ARG A 65 5.72 -12.67 -2.88
CA ARG A 65 4.97 -13.16 -4.04
C ARG A 65 4.77 -14.67 -3.91
N PRO A 66 3.92 -15.12 -2.99
CA PRO A 66 3.56 -16.54 -2.91
C PRO A 66 2.97 -17.00 -4.24
N LYS A 67 3.27 -18.24 -4.60
CA LYS A 67 2.65 -18.98 -5.71
C LYS A 67 1.54 -19.89 -5.21
N SER A 68 1.55 -20.22 -3.93
CA SER A 68 0.58 -21.11 -3.30
C SER A 68 0.33 -20.70 -1.84
N PRO A 69 -0.84 -20.98 -1.25
CA PRO A 69 -1.09 -20.83 0.20
C PRO A 69 -0.09 -21.60 1.07
N GLN A 70 0.50 -22.68 0.54
CA GLN A 70 1.49 -23.50 1.25
C GLN A 70 2.88 -22.84 1.34
N ASP A 71 3.10 -21.68 0.70
CA ASP A 71 4.36 -20.94 0.78
C ASP A 71 4.48 -20.20 2.13
N THR A 72 4.53 -20.96 3.23
CA THR A 72 4.53 -20.48 4.62
C THR A 72 5.67 -19.51 4.95
N GLN A 73 6.73 -19.48 4.13
CA GLN A 73 7.79 -18.46 4.18
C GLN A 73 7.28 -17.03 3.95
N PHE A 74 6.11 -16.86 3.33
CA PHE A 74 5.44 -15.58 3.11
C PHE A 74 4.29 -15.32 4.11
N SER A 75 4.18 -16.09 5.20
CA SER A 75 3.25 -15.78 6.28
C SER A 75 3.60 -14.45 6.94
N LEU A 76 2.57 -13.75 7.42
CA LEU A 76 2.68 -12.50 8.17
C LEU A 76 2.97 -12.71 9.67
N ALA A 77 3.22 -13.93 10.15
CA ALA A 77 3.56 -14.19 11.55
C ALA A 77 4.68 -13.29 12.12
N PRO A 78 5.82 -13.09 11.43
CA PRO A 78 6.85 -12.16 11.93
C PRO A 78 6.37 -10.71 12.01
N VAL A 79 5.44 -10.32 11.13
CA VAL A 79 4.85 -8.99 11.10
C VAL A 79 3.88 -8.79 12.26
N ALA A 80 3.06 -9.80 12.59
CA ALA A 80 2.18 -9.78 13.75
C ALA A 80 2.95 -9.59 15.06
N GLU A 81 4.07 -10.32 15.24
CA GLU A 81 4.95 -10.17 16.39
C GLU A 81 5.57 -8.77 16.45
N ALA A 82 6.07 -8.27 15.32
CA ALA A 82 6.66 -6.94 15.23
C ALA A 82 5.64 -5.82 15.51
N LEU A 83 4.40 -5.95 15.02
CA LEU A 83 3.30 -5.02 15.33
C LEU A 83 2.95 -5.07 16.81
N SER A 84 2.86 -6.26 17.40
CA SER A 84 2.56 -6.43 18.83
C SER A 84 3.55 -5.67 19.71
N GLN A 85 4.85 -5.81 19.42
CA GLN A 85 5.90 -5.09 20.14
C GLN A 85 5.80 -3.55 20.00
N ARG A 86 5.37 -3.05 18.84
CA ARG A 86 5.30 -1.61 18.52
C ARG A 86 4.05 -0.91 19.05
N LEU A 87 2.97 -1.67 19.15
CA LEU A 87 1.68 -1.22 19.66
C LEU A 87 1.56 -1.46 21.18
N ASP A 88 2.50 -2.20 21.77
CA ASP A 88 2.47 -2.61 23.19
C ASP A 88 1.16 -3.34 23.56
N GLN A 89 0.66 -4.14 22.62
CA GLN A 89 -0.56 -4.95 22.76
C GLN A 89 -0.42 -6.22 21.92
N TYR A 90 -1.24 -7.23 22.22
CA TYR A 90 -1.26 -8.44 21.42
C TYR A 90 -1.97 -8.20 20.08
N VAL A 91 -1.28 -8.49 18.97
CA VAL A 91 -1.88 -8.48 17.63
C VAL A 91 -2.09 -9.93 17.20
N ALA A 92 -3.36 -10.35 17.13
CA ALA A 92 -3.70 -11.68 16.66
C ALA A 92 -3.40 -11.80 15.17
N LEU A 93 -2.94 -12.97 14.73
CA LEU A 93 -2.85 -13.33 13.31
C LEU A 93 -3.93 -14.37 13.00
N ALA A 94 -4.79 -14.08 12.01
CA ALA A 94 -5.68 -15.09 11.44
C ALA A 94 -4.86 -16.11 10.64
N SER A 95 -5.34 -17.35 10.61
CA SER A 95 -4.78 -18.45 9.83
C SER A 95 -5.24 -18.44 8.37
N ASP A 96 -6.23 -17.61 8.04
CA ASP A 96 -6.74 -17.37 6.69
C ASP A 96 -6.95 -15.87 6.41
N VAL A 97 -7.46 -15.55 5.22
CA VAL A 97 -7.65 -14.17 4.74
C VAL A 97 -9.08 -13.68 4.99
N SER A 98 -10.07 -14.50 4.64
CA SER A 98 -11.50 -14.19 4.71
C SER A 98 -12.33 -15.43 5.09
N GLY A 99 -11.69 -16.44 5.68
CA GLY A 99 -12.33 -17.69 6.05
C GLY A 99 -12.89 -17.66 7.47
N GLU A 100 -13.19 -18.84 8.00
CA GLU A 100 -13.82 -19.02 9.30
C GLU A 100 -13.00 -18.39 10.43
N ASP A 101 -11.68 -18.57 10.45
CA ASP A 101 -10.84 -18.05 11.54
C ASP A 101 -10.69 -16.53 11.46
N ALA A 102 -10.63 -15.93 10.26
CA ALA A 102 -10.69 -14.47 10.14
C ALA A 102 -12.01 -13.89 10.66
N HIS A 103 -13.15 -14.51 10.32
CA HIS A 103 -14.47 -14.09 10.79
C HIS A 103 -14.62 -14.22 12.32
N GLU A 104 -14.25 -15.37 12.88
CA GLU A 104 -14.33 -15.60 14.33
C GLU A 104 -13.48 -14.60 15.11
N ARG A 105 -12.24 -14.34 14.66
CA ARG A 105 -11.35 -13.37 15.30
C ARG A 105 -11.85 -11.94 15.14
N ALA A 106 -12.35 -11.56 13.96
CA ALA A 106 -12.90 -10.23 13.73
C ALA A 106 -14.10 -9.95 14.65
N ASN A 107 -14.99 -10.93 14.81
CA ASN A 107 -16.14 -10.85 15.72
C ASN A 107 -15.72 -10.79 17.20
N GLY A 108 -14.59 -11.41 17.54
CA GLY A 108 -14.04 -11.44 18.90
C GLY A 108 -13.21 -10.21 19.30
N LEU A 109 -13.02 -9.23 18.41
CA LEU A 109 -12.27 -8.01 18.72
C LEU A 109 -13.02 -7.14 19.74
N ASN A 110 -12.30 -6.71 20.78
CA ASN A 110 -12.74 -5.63 21.65
C ASN A 110 -12.28 -4.28 21.09
N ASP A 111 -12.86 -3.22 21.61
CA ASP A 111 -12.55 -1.85 21.20
C ASP A 111 -11.07 -1.55 21.46
N GLY A 112 -10.35 -1.14 20.42
CA GLY A 112 -8.90 -0.91 20.46
C GLY A 112 -8.03 -2.12 20.09
N ASP A 113 -8.60 -3.32 19.94
CA ASP A 113 -7.86 -4.52 19.53
C ASP A 113 -7.48 -4.46 18.04
N VAL A 114 -6.42 -5.20 17.70
CA VAL A 114 -5.93 -5.35 16.32
C VAL A 114 -5.87 -6.83 15.91
N LEU A 115 -6.51 -7.13 14.78
CA LEU A 115 -6.35 -8.38 14.04
C LEU A 115 -5.49 -8.13 12.80
N LEU A 116 -4.48 -8.95 12.57
CA LEU A 116 -3.81 -9.07 11.28
C LEU A 116 -4.38 -10.29 10.54
N LEU A 117 -4.88 -10.08 9.32
CA LEU A 117 -5.25 -11.17 8.43
C LEU A 117 -3.99 -11.84 7.89
N GLU A 118 -4.08 -13.11 7.49
CA GLU A 118 -2.96 -13.74 6.79
C GLU A 118 -2.72 -13.06 5.43
N ASN A 119 -1.57 -13.33 4.83
CA ASN A 119 -1.13 -12.73 3.58
C ASN A 119 -2.22 -12.81 2.50
N VAL A 120 -2.78 -11.66 2.11
CA VAL A 120 -3.88 -11.57 1.13
C VAL A 120 -3.54 -12.22 -0.22
N ARG A 121 -2.25 -12.42 -0.52
CA ARG A 121 -1.80 -13.09 -1.75
C ARG A 121 -1.80 -14.61 -1.67
N PHE A 122 -2.10 -15.20 -0.52
CA PHE A 122 -2.43 -16.62 -0.44
C PHE A 122 -3.78 -16.92 -1.09
N ASP A 123 -4.72 -15.96 -1.07
CA ASP A 123 -5.92 -16.08 -1.88
C ASP A 123 -5.61 -15.70 -3.35
N PRO A 124 -5.77 -16.62 -4.33
CA PRO A 124 -5.49 -16.31 -5.73
C PRO A 124 -6.41 -15.21 -6.30
N ARG A 125 -7.61 -15.04 -5.72
CA ARG A 125 -8.59 -14.04 -6.14
C ARG A 125 -8.04 -12.63 -5.96
N GLU A 126 -7.14 -12.36 -5.01
CA GLU A 126 -6.53 -11.03 -4.78
C GLU A 126 -5.90 -10.39 -6.03
N LYS A 127 -5.40 -11.20 -6.97
CA LYS A 127 -4.80 -10.75 -8.24
C LYS A 127 -5.52 -11.28 -9.47
N SER A 128 -6.73 -11.82 -9.32
CA SER A 128 -7.44 -12.40 -10.44
C SER A 128 -7.64 -11.38 -11.55
N LYS A 129 -7.57 -11.85 -12.80
CA LYS A 129 -7.94 -11.05 -13.96
C LYS A 129 -9.45 -10.98 -14.14
N ASP A 130 -10.19 -11.90 -13.52
CA ASP A 130 -11.64 -11.85 -13.47
C ASP A 130 -12.09 -10.84 -12.41
N ASP A 131 -12.94 -9.90 -12.81
CA ASP A 131 -13.48 -8.89 -11.91
C ASP A 131 -14.42 -9.52 -10.88
N ALA A 132 -15.19 -10.56 -11.24
CA ALA A 132 -16.14 -11.21 -10.33
C ALA A 132 -15.44 -11.91 -9.17
N GLU A 133 -14.33 -12.62 -9.43
CA GLU A 133 -13.54 -13.28 -8.39
C GLU A 133 -12.94 -12.26 -7.40
N ARG A 134 -12.45 -11.12 -7.90
CA ARG A 134 -11.93 -10.06 -7.02
C ARG A 134 -13.04 -9.40 -6.20
N GLU A 135 -14.20 -9.19 -6.80
CA GLU A 135 -15.36 -8.61 -6.14
C GLU A 135 -15.94 -9.53 -5.06
N GLU A 136 -15.86 -10.85 -5.25
CA GLU A 136 -16.21 -11.84 -4.24
C GLU A 136 -15.30 -11.72 -3.01
N LEU A 137 -13.97 -11.82 -3.17
CA LEU A 137 -13.01 -11.65 -2.07
C LEU A 137 -13.15 -10.27 -1.41
N ALA A 138 -13.37 -9.21 -2.20
CA ALA A 138 -13.61 -7.87 -1.65
C ALA A 138 -14.89 -7.79 -0.80
N SER A 139 -15.93 -8.54 -1.16
CA SER A 139 -17.17 -8.62 -0.39
C SER A 139 -16.99 -9.42 0.89
N GLU A 140 -16.22 -10.52 0.85
CA GLU A 140 -15.86 -11.28 2.05
C GLU A 140 -15.00 -10.44 3.02
N LEU A 141 -13.98 -9.73 2.51
CA LEU A 141 -13.18 -8.80 3.32
C LEU A 141 -14.03 -7.69 3.93
N ALA A 142 -15.00 -7.17 3.19
CA ALA A 142 -15.94 -6.17 3.71
C ALA A 142 -16.87 -6.76 4.78
N ALA A 143 -17.25 -8.04 4.65
CA ALA A 143 -18.10 -8.73 5.62
C ALA A 143 -17.36 -9.06 6.95
N LEU A 144 -16.03 -8.93 6.99
CA LEU A 144 -15.28 -8.94 8.26
C LEU A 144 -15.53 -7.67 9.08
N THR A 145 -16.01 -6.60 8.43
CA THR A 145 -16.45 -5.39 9.11
C THR A 145 -17.97 -5.45 9.25
N ASP A 146 -18.49 -5.26 10.46
CA ASP A 146 -19.94 -5.21 10.72
C ASP A 146 -20.63 -4.08 9.89
N ASP A 147 -21.95 -3.94 10.01
CA ASP A 147 -22.78 -3.03 9.20
C ASP A 147 -22.31 -1.55 9.15
N ASN A 148 -21.50 -1.10 10.12
CA ASN A 148 -20.95 0.25 10.19
C ASN A 148 -19.44 0.32 9.86
N GLY A 149 -18.92 -0.68 9.16
CA GLY A 149 -17.53 -0.82 8.76
C GLY A 149 -16.99 0.35 7.93
N ALA A 150 -15.67 0.54 7.99
CA ALA A 150 -14.95 1.50 7.13
C ALA A 150 -13.69 0.87 6.57
N PHE A 151 -13.24 1.38 5.42
CA PHE A 151 -11.99 0.98 4.78
C PHE A 151 -10.98 2.12 4.80
N VAL A 152 -9.75 1.83 5.23
CA VAL A 152 -8.62 2.77 5.23
C VAL A 152 -7.51 2.21 4.34
N SER A 153 -7.18 2.94 3.27
CA SER A 153 -6.03 2.63 2.42
C SER A 153 -4.78 3.31 2.96
N ASP A 154 -3.83 2.51 3.47
CA ASP A 154 -2.58 3.01 4.09
C ASP A 154 -1.32 2.38 3.47
N GLY A 155 -1.40 2.05 2.17
CA GLY A 155 -0.29 1.46 1.43
C GLY A 155 -0.12 2.08 0.05
N PHE A 156 0.64 3.17 -0.05
CA PHE A 156 0.86 3.87 -1.33
C PHE A 156 1.51 2.96 -2.40
N GLY A 157 2.36 2.02 -1.98
CA GLY A 157 2.98 1.05 -2.88
C GLY A 157 2.00 0.09 -3.57
N VAL A 158 0.74 0.02 -3.14
CA VAL A 158 -0.27 -0.88 -3.75
C VAL A 158 -1.43 -0.17 -4.42
N VAL A 159 -1.66 1.13 -4.17
CA VAL A 159 -2.84 1.86 -4.69
C VAL A 159 -2.91 1.95 -6.22
N HIS A 160 -1.79 1.74 -6.92
CA HIS A 160 -1.72 1.72 -8.38
C HIS A 160 -2.23 0.41 -9.01
N ARG A 161 -2.67 -0.57 -8.20
CA ARG A 161 -3.06 -1.90 -8.66
C ARG A 161 -4.55 -2.17 -8.44
N LYS A 162 -5.20 -2.71 -9.47
CA LYS A 162 -6.58 -3.23 -9.40
C LYS A 162 -6.57 -4.61 -8.71
N GLN A 163 -6.58 -4.62 -7.39
CA GLN A 163 -6.59 -5.84 -6.56
C GLN A 163 -7.80 -5.85 -5.62
N ALA A 164 -8.20 -7.03 -5.14
CA ALA A 164 -9.38 -7.19 -4.30
C ALA A 164 -9.29 -6.35 -3.02
N SER A 165 -8.19 -6.51 -2.27
CA SER A 165 -7.93 -5.80 -1.00
C SER A 165 -7.57 -4.32 -1.14
N VAL A 166 -7.53 -3.78 -2.36
CA VAL A 166 -7.11 -2.39 -2.63
C VAL A 166 -8.22 -1.61 -3.33
N TYR A 167 -8.62 -2.07 -4.51
CA TYR A 167 -9.52 -1.35 -5.40
C TYR A 167 -10.96 -1.81 -5.23
N ASP A 168 -11.21 -3.13 -5.22
CA ASP A 168 -12.57 -3.65 -5.22
C ASP A 168 -13.22 -3.51 -3.82
N VAL A 169 -12.47 -3.70 -2.72
CA VAL A 169 -12.96 -3.47 -1.35
C VAL A 169 -13.33 -2.01 -1.09
N ALA A 170 -12.60 -1.06 -1.69
CA ALA A 170 -12.89 0.37 -1.57
C ALA A 170 -14.21 0.78 -2.22
N LYS A 171 -14.81 -0.08 -3.07
CA LYS A 171 -16.16 0.11 -3.61
C LYS A 171 -17.26 -0.44 -2.69
N LYS A 172 -16.89 -1.33 -1.75
CA LYS A 172 -17.83 -2.04 -0.86
C LYS A 172 -18.03 -1.30 0.46
N LEU A 173 -17.00 -0.60 0.94
CA LEU A 173 -17.02 0.14 2.20
C LEU A 173 -16.77 1.64 1.98
N PRO A 174 -17.24 2.51 2.89
CA PRO A 174 -16.79 3.90 2.95
C PRO A 174 -15.25 3.95 3.05
N ALA A 175 -14.62 4.52 2.02
CA ALA A 175 -13.17 4.50 1.85
C ALA A 175 -12.50 5.83 2.26
N TYR A 176 -11.44 5.72 3.03
CA TYR A 176 -10.59 6.80 3.52
C TYR A 176 -9.12 6.49 3.23
N VAL A 177 -8.26 7.51 3.20
CA VAL A 177 -6.81 7.31 3.17
C VAL A 177 -6.22 7.43 4.56
N GLY A 178 -5.28 6.53 4.88
CA GLY A 178 -4.47 6.61 6.08
C GLY A 178 -3.36 7.66 5.94
N TYR A 179 -2.64 7.92 7.03
CA TYR A 179 -1.64 8.97 7.07
C TYR A 179 -0.48 8.77 6.08
N LEU A 180 -0.11 7.52 5.79
CA LEU A 180 0.98 7.24 4.84
C LEU A 180 0.55 7.68 3.44
N VAL A 181 -0.62 7.23 2.98
CA VAL A 181 -1.13 7.58 1.65
C VAL A 181 -1.44 9.07 1.54
N GLU A 182 -2.01 9.67 2.58
CA GLU A 182 -2.24 11.12 2.65
C GLU A 182 -0.93 11.90 2.44
N LYS A 183 0.11 11.56 3.21
CA LYS A 183 1.42 12.22 3.11
C LYS A 183 2.03 12.07 1.71
N GLU A 184 1.95 10.88 1.12
CA GLU A 184 2.46 10.64 -0.24
C GLU A 184 1.70 11.47 -1.29
N LEU A 185 0.36 11.56 -1.18
CA LEU A 185 -0.45 12.39 -2.06
C LEU A 185 -0.10 13.88 -1.92
N GLU A 186 0.13 14.36 -0.69
CA GLU A 186 0.54 15.75 -0.44
C GLU A 186 1.92 16.06 -1.02
N GLN A 187 2.89 15.15 -0.89
CA GLN A 187 4.23 15.33 -1.48
C GLN A 187 4.16 15.32 -3.01
N LEU A 188 3.38 14.42 -3.59
CA LEU A 188 3.20 14.35 -5.04
C LEU A 188 2.52 15.61 -5.58
N SER A 189 1.44 16.08 -4.95
CA SER A 189 0.74 17.28 -5.37
C SER A 189 1.64 18.53 -5.35
N LYS A 190 2.52 18.65 -4.35
CA LYS A 190 3.57 19.70 -4.31
C LYS A 190 4.55 19.63 -5.47
N CYS A 191 4.74 18.47 -6.07
CA CYS A 191 5.66 18.27 -7.21
C CYS A 191 4.93 18.31 -8.56
N THR A 192 3.62 18.11 -8.60
CA THR A 192 2.86 17.97 -9.85
C THR A 192 1.87 19.09 -10.11
N ASP A 193 1.24 19.69 -9.11
CA ASP A 193 0.08 20.55 -9.34
C ASP A 193 0.48 22.04 -9.30
N ASP A 194 1.18 22.44 -8.24
CA ASP A 194 1.71 23.82 -8.06
C ASP A 194 3.11 23.79 -7.42
N PRO A 195 4.15 23.41 -8.20
CA PRO A 195 5.50 23.31 -7.67
C PRO A 195 6.10 24.67 -7.34
N GLN A 196 6.88 24.73 -6.26
CA GLN A 196 7.64 25.93 -5.93
C GLN A 196 8.80 26.12 -6.91
N HIS A 197 8.94 27.33 -7.44
CA HIS A 197 9.96 27.68 -8.42
C HIS A 197 11.19 28.35 -7.77
N PRO A 198 12.43 28.11 -8.26
CA PRO A 198 12.75 27.27 -9.40
C PRO A 198 12.61 25.77 -9.10
N TYR A 199 11.85 25.06 -9.95
CA TYR A 199 11.55 23.65 -9.85
C TYR A 199 12.47 22.84 -10.78
N ALA A 200 13.42 22.13 -10.15
CA ALA A 200 14.32 21.21 -10.84
C ALA A 200 13.91 19.76 -10.57
N VAL A 201 13.84 18.95 -11.63
CA VAL A 201 13.61 17.51 -11.54
C VAL A 201 14.83 16.77 -12.07
N CYS A 202 15.34 15.83 -11.28
CA CYS A 202 16.42 14.93 -11.67
C CYS A 202 15.86 13.54 -11.94
N LEU A 203 15.99 13.08 -13.19
CA LEU A 203 15.59 11.73 -13.61
C LEU A 203 16.81 10.91 -13.99
N GLY A 204 16.89 9.72 -13.42
CA GLY A 204 17.89 8.72 -13.77
C GLY A 204 17.25 7.36 -14.05
N GLY A 205 18.10 6.36 -14.29
CA GLY A 205 17.71 5.01 -14.64
C GLY A 205 18.55 4.48 -15.79
N SER A 206 18.36 3.19 -16.11
CA SER A 206 19.05 2.53 -17.21
C SER A 206 18.33 2.70 -18.56
N LYS A 207 17.01 2.94 -18.54
CA LYS A 207 16.15 2.98 -19.72
C LYS A 207 15.29 4.24 -19.78
N VAL A 208 15.22 4.85 -20.95
CA VAL A 208 14.35 5.98 -21.27
C VAL A 208 12.89 5.54 -21.29
N SER A 209 12.61 4.35 -21.84
CA SER A 209 11.26 3.79 -22.00
C SER A 209 10.49 3.77 -20.68
N ASP A 210 11.13 3.35 -19.58
CA ASP A 210 10.58 3.31 -18.22
C ASP A 210 10.24 4.70 -17.62
N LYS A 211 10.70 5.79 -18.26
CA LYS A 211 10.62 7.16 -17.72
C LYS A 211 9.93 8.14 -18.68
N LEU A 212 9.62 7.73 -19.90
CA LEU A 212 8.96 8.58 -20.90
C LEU A 212 7.64 9.19 -20.39
N GLY A 213 6.81 8.41 -19.70
CA GLY A 213 5.56 8.90 -19.13
C GLY A 213 5.79 10.02 -18.11
N VAL A 214 6.78 9.84 -17.23
CA VAL A 214 7.16 10.82 -16.21
C VAL A 214 7.74 12.08 -16.85
N ILE A 215 8.64 11.93 -17.84
CA ILE A 215 9.22 13.06 -18.59
C ILE A 215 8.10 13.86 -19.27
N LYS A 216 7.19 13.20 -19.99
CA LYS A 216 6.07 13.88 -20.68
C LYS A 216 5.16 14.63 -19.72
N ALA A 217 4.93 14.10 -18.52
CA ALA A 217 4.07 14.72 -17.52
C ALA A 217 4.73 15.92 -16.82
N LEU A 218 6.05 15.86 -16.57
CA LEU A 218 6.78 16.87 -15.79
C LEU A 218 7.47 17.93 -16.63
N ALA A 219 7.91 17.62 -17.86
CA ALA A 219 8.62 18.56 -18.73
C ALA A 219 7.90 19.91 -18.93
N PRO A 220 6.55 19.99 -19.02
CA PRO A 220 5.86 21.27 -19.11
C PRO A 220 5.84 22.10 -17.82
N LYS A 221 6.21 21.52 -16.68
CA LYS A 221 6.04 22.10 -15.33
C LYS A 221 7.34 22.47 -14.63
N VAL A 222 8.49 22.01 -15.14
CA VAL A 222 9.81 22.18 -14.51
C VAL A 222 10.59 23.33 -15.17
N ASP A 223 11.34 24.09 -14.39
CA ASP A 223 12.30 25.06 -14.93
C ASP A 223 13.58 24.38 -15.40
N THR A 224 13.92 23.24 -14.79
CA THR A 224 15.13 22.49 -15.12
C THR A 224 14.86 21.00 -15.07
N LEU A 225 15.12 20.30 -16.17
CA LEU A 225 15.09 18.85 -16.24
C LEU A 225 16.51 18.31 -16.39
N ILE A 226 16.99 17.61 -15.37
CA ILE A 226 18.31 16.97 -15.34
C ILE A 226 18.12 15.50 -15.67
N ILE A 227 18.79 15.02 -16.73
CA ILE A 227 18.79 13.61 -17.12
C ILE A 227 20.16 13.00 -16.83
N GLY A 228 20.18 11.96 -15.99
CA GLY A 228 21.37 11.20 -15.63
C GLY A 228 21.18 9.69 -15.84
N GLY A 229 22.13 8.89 -15.34
CA GLY A 229 22.12 7.43 -15.48
C GLY A 229 22.35 6.93 -16.91
N GLY A 230 22.12 5.64 -17.16
CA GLY A 230 22.31 5.04 -18.49
C GLY A 230 21.39 5.63 -19.56
N MET A 231 20.20 6.09 -19.17
CA MET A 231 19.25 6.69 -20.11
C MET A 231 19.74 7.99 -20.76
N CYS A 232 20.73 8.69 -20.17
CA CYS A 232 21.27 9.92 -20.74
C CYS A 232 21.97 9.69 -22.09
N TYR A 233 22.54 8.50 -22.31
CA TYR A 233 23.26 8.17 -23.53
C TYR A 233 22.33 8.09 -24.74
N THR A 234 21.08 7.65 -24.57
CA THR A 234 20.08 7.71 -25.63
C THR A 234 19.80 9.15 -26.08
N PHE A 235 19.71 10.10 -25.15
CA PHE A 235 19.54 11.52 -25.48
C PHE A 235 20.80 12.13 -26.13
N LEU A 236 21.99 11.76 -25.67
CA LEU A 236 23.26 12.21 -26.26
C LEU A 236 23.42 11.66 -27.69
N LYS A 237 23.10 10.38 -27.90
CA LYS A 237 23.10 9.76 -29.24
C LYS A 237 22.11 10.45 -30.18
N ALA A 238 20.90 10.77 -29.71
CA ALA A 238 19.89 11.50 -30.49
C ALA A 238 20.35 12.92 -30.90
N LYS A 239 21.25 13.54 -30.13
CA LYS A 239 21.91 14.82 -30.49
C LYS A 239 23.14 14.65 -31.40
N GLY A 240 23.46 13.43 -31.82
CA GLY A 240 24.59 13.13 -32.70
C GLY A 240 25.93 12.90 -31.98
N TYR A 241 25.95 12.82 -30.65
CA TYR A 241 27.18 12.51 -29.91
C TYR A 241 27.52 11.01 -30.00
N GLY A 242 28.81 10.69 -30.07
CA GLY A 242 29.29 9.33 -29.89
C GLY A 242 29.16 8.89 -28.44
N VAL A 243 28.59 7.70 -28.20
CA VAL A 243 28.35 7.17 -26.84
C VAL A 243 29.09 5.85 -26.55
N GLY A 244 29.92 5.36 -27.48
CA GLY A 244 30.66 4.11 -27.33
C GLY A 244 29.76 2.91 -27.02
N ASP A 245 30.20 2.05 -26.11
CA ASP A 245 29.47 0.85 -25.66
C ASP A 245 28.49 1.15 -24.51
N SER A 246 28.13 2.42 -24.31
CA SER A 246 27.18 2.80 -23.26
C SER A 246 25.77 2.27 -23.56
N LEU A 247 24.98 2.06 -22.50
CA LEU A 247 23.59 1.60 -22.59
C LEU A 247 22.78 2.52 -23.52
N LEU A 248 22.25 1.96 -24.61
CA LEU A 248 21.48 2.67 -25.63
C LEU A 248 20.16 1.95 -25.89
N GLU A 249 19.06 2.69 -25.89
CA GLU A 249 17.78 2.24 -26.44
C GLU A 249 17.58 2.93 -27.80
N GLU A 250 17.60 2.15 -28.88
CA GLU A 250 17.43 2.68 -30.24
C GLU A 250 15.96 2.90 -30.63
N SER A 251 15.03 2.36 -29.84
CA SER A 251 13.57 2.37 -30.05
C SER A 251 12.80 2.90 -28.85
#